data_AF-A0A7Y2IV93-F1
#
_entry.id   AF-A0A7Y2IV93-F1
#
_cell.length_a   1.000
_cell.length_b   1.000
_cell.length_c   1.000
_cell.angle_alpha   90.00
_cell.angle_beta   90.00
_cell.angle_gamma   90.00
#
_symmetry.space_group_name_H-M   'P 1'
#
loop_
_entity.id
_entity.type
_entity.pdbx_description
1 polymer ?
#
loop_
_entity_poly.entity_id
_entity_poly.type
_entity_poly.pdbx_seq_one_letter_code
_entity_poly.pdbx_strand_id
1 'polypeptide(L)'
;MSRIDHVRARVAARLLERLGKRALSSPPEERLPDGLHVFVSGAGSPMPDPLRAGPGVGVLAGDRAFVFDTGAGSISNLQRMRFPIALVDAVVITHLHSDHIDGLGEMLLQSWIRGSRTTPTPVYGPTGIGQVVEGFNLAYQVDSVYRFDHHGDDIADLAGFGGEAHQIELEGDSAVLIEEGDLRVTVFAVHHHPVDPAFGFRIDYRGRSVTISGDTVYHPGLVTAAEGTDLLLHDALSVEMAEILRRVNEQAGLTRLSQILRDIQDYHATPVDAARAARDAHVRSLVLTHIAPALPSRVLHPLFLKGTANVYDGPITIARDGMLFSLAAGTDTIETNDAFRI
;
A
#
# COMPACT_ATOMS: atom_id res chain seq x y z
N MET A 1 19.59 36.49 -21.73
CA MET A 1 20.11 35.69 -20.60
C MET A 1 21.49 36.19 -20.22
N SER A 2 21.77 36.32 -18.93
CA SER A 2 23.10 36.72 -18.45
C SER A 2 24.13 35.59 -18.64
N ARG A 3 25.42 35.93 -18.59
CA ARG A 3 26.52 34.93 -18.62
C ARG A 3 26.41 33.94 -17.44
N ILE A 4 25.83 34.36 -16.32
CA ILE A 4 25.55 33.53 -15.14
C ILE A 4 24.45 32.52 -15.45
N ASP A 5 23.38 32.94 -16.14
CA ASP A 5 22.27 32.05 -16.51
C ASP A 5 22.72 30.94 -17.46
N HIS A 6 23.63 31.24 -18.39
CA HIS A 6 24.21 30.22 -19.28
C HIS A 6 25.12 29.19 -18.58
N VAL A 7 25.76 29.57 -17.47
CA VAL A 7 26.55 28.64 -16.66
C VAL A 7 25.62 27.78 -15.80
N ARG A 8 24.62 28.39 -15.16
CA ARG A 8 23.59 27.67 -14.40
C ARG A 8 22.86 26.64 -15.26
N ALA A 9 22.46 27.01 -16.48
CA ALA A 9 21.81 26.10 -17.42
C ALA A 9 22.69 24.89 -17.79
N ARG A 10 23.99 25.10 -18.01
CA ARG A 10 24.92 23.99 -18.31
C ARG A 10 25.16 23.06 -17.12
N VAL A 11 25.24 23.61 -15.91
CA VAL A 11 25.35 22.82 -14.68
C VAL A 11 24.08 22.01 -14.47
N ALA A 12 22.91 22.64 -14.62
CA ALA A 12 21.61 21.97 -14.52
C ALA A 12 21.46 20.86 -15.57
N ALA A 13 21.86 21.07 -16.82
CA ALA A 13 21.82 20.05 -17.87
C ALA A 13 22.72 18.84 -17.55
N ARG A 14 23.94 19.07 -17.04
CA ARG A 14 24.83 17.98 -16.62
C ARG A 14 24.30 17.23 -15.39
N LEU A 15 23.65 17.94 -14.47
CA LEU A 15 22.97 17.34 -13.34
C LEU A 15 21.80 16.47 -13.83
N LEU A 16 20.99 16.97 -14.76
CA LEU A 16 19.88 16.24 -15.38
C LEU A 16 20.38 14.97 -16.07
N GLU A 17 21.46 15.05 -16.85
CA GLU A 17 22.06 13.88 -17.51
C GLU A 17 22.54 12.84 -16.48
N ARG A 18 23.17 13.28 -15.39
CA ARG A 18 23.59 12.39 -14.29
C ARG A 18 22.40 11.76 -13.56
N LEU A 19 21.35 12.54 -13.31
CA LEU A 19 20.11 12.05 -12.70
C LEU A 19 19.41 11.05 -13.62
N GLY A 20 19.35 11.30 -14.93
CA GLY A 20 18.83 10.37 -15.93
C GLY A 20 19.62 9.07 -15.99
N LYS A 21 20.96 9.14 -16.00
CA LYS A 21 21.84 7.94 -15.93
C LYS A 21 21.65 7.15 -14.64
N ARG A 22 21.39 7.81 -13.50
CA ARG A 22 21.02 7.16 -12.23
C ARG A 22 19.59 6.64 -12.21
N ALA A 23 18.68 7.17 -13.02
CA ALA A 23 17.35 6.61 -13.20
C ALA A 23 17.41 5.30 -14.00
N LEU A 24 18.36 5.20 -14.93
CA LEU A 24 18.65 4.00 -15.75
C LEU A 24 19.44 2.90 -15.03
N SER A 25 20.00 3.16 -13.84
CA SER A 25 20.67 2.10 -13.06
C SER A 25 19.62 1.13 -12.54
N SER A 26 19.86 -0.17 -12.74
CA SER A 26 19.26 -1.36 -12.13
C SER A 26 18.03 -1.12 -11.23
N PRO A 27 16.85 -1.65 -11.57
CA PRO A 27 15.66 -1.63 -10.70
C PRO A 27 16.00 -2.17 -9.30
N PRO A 28 15.21 -1.88 -8.25
CA PRO A 28 15.44 -2.40 -6.91
C PRO A 28 15.56 -3.93 -6.86
N GLU A 29 14.86 -4.64 -7.74
CA GLU A 29 14.97 -6.09 -7.92
C GLU A 29 16.42 -6.55 -8.13
N GLU A 30 17.21 -5.82 -8.93
CA GLU A 30 18.63 -6.13 -9.16
C GLU A 30 19.53 -5.77 -7.95
N ARG A 31 19.00 -5.06 -6.95
CA ARG A 31 19.72 -4.66 -5.72
C ARG A 31 19.29 -5.44 -4.48
N LEU A 32 18.11 -6.05 -4.51
CA LEU A 32 17.55 -6.80 -3.41
C LEU A 32 17.91 -8.29 -3.57
N PRO A 33 18.26 -8.99 -2.50
CA PRO A 33 18.45 -10.44 -2.57
C PRO A 33 17.11 -11.11 -2.89
N ASP A 34 17.16 -12.33 -3.42
CA ASP A 34 15.96 -13.16 -3.55
C ASP A 34 15.25 -13.28 -2.19
N GLY A 35 13.93 -13.09 -2.18
CA GLY A 35 13.14 -13.01 -0.97
C GLY A 35 11.83 -12.25 -1.15
N LEU A 36 11.26 -11.83 -0.03
CA LEU A 36 10.01 -11.08 0.05
C LEU A 36 10.32 -9.64 0.49
N HIS A 37 9.87 -8.63 -0.26
CA HIS A 37 10.20 -7.22 0.01
C HIS A 37 8.95 -6.36 0.02
N VAL A 38 8.76 -5.60 1.08
CA VAL A 38 7.54 -4.80 1.31
C VAL A 38 7.86 -3.32 1.28
N PHE A 39 7.22 -2.62 0.35
CA PHE A 39 7.34 -1.20 0.09
C PHE A 39 6.09 -0.50 0.64
N VAL A 40 6.19 0.11 1.82
CA VAL A 40 5.11 0.95 2.34
C VAL A 40 5.14 2.28 1.61
N SER A 41 4.26 2.41 0.62
CA SER A 41 4.18 3.57 -0.25
C SER A 41 3.19 4.62 0.24
N GLY A 42 2.21 4.20 1.03
CA GLY A 42 1.31 5.08 1.76
C GLY A 42 0.81 4.40 3.03
N ALA A 43 0.92 5.11 4.15
CA ALA A 43 0.54 4.62 5.48
C ALA A 43 -0.58 5.44 6.15
N GLY A 44 -1.17 6.39 5.43
CA GLY A 44 -2.23 7.27 5.91
C GLY A 44 -3.61 6.61 5.86
N SER A 45 -4.62 7.41 6.12
CA SER A 45 -6.05 7.05 6.09
C SER A 45 -6.79 8.11 5.25
N PRO A 46 -8.14 8.12 5.14
CA PRO A 46 -8.83 9.19 4.41
C PRO A 46 -8.58 10.58 5.00
N MET A 47 -8.15 10.65 6.27
CA MET A 47 -7.81 11.91 6.92
C MET A 47 -6.43 12.41 6.44
N PRO A 48 -6.34 13.66 5.93
CA PRO A 48 -5.08 14.20 5.44
C PRO A 48 -3.97 14.20 6.50
N ASP A 49 -2.86 13.52 6.20
CA ASP A 49 -1.63 13.55 6.98
C ASP A 49 -0.51 14.15 6.11
N PRO A 50 0.15 15.25 6.52
CA PRO A 50 1.22 15.86 5.74
C PRO A 50 2.45 14.96 5.55
N LEU A 51 2.55 13.86 6.29
CA LEU A 51 3.67 12.92 6.25
C LEU A 51 3.30 11.56 5.65
N ARG A 52 2.02 11.33 5.29
CA ARG A 52 1.55 10.02 4.77
C ARG A 52 0.52 10.18 3.66
N ALA A 53 0.77 9.50 2.55
CA ALA A 53 -0.16 9.25 1.46
C ALA A 53 -1.25 8.26 1.88
N GLY A 54 -2.32 8.13 1.09
CA GLY A 54 -3.37 7.13 1.32
C GLY A 54 -2.82 5.69 1.25
N PRO A 55 -3.51 4.70 1.85
CA PRO A 55 -3.05 3.31 1.93
C PRO A 55 -2.48 2.75 0.62
N GLY A 56 -1.29 2.15 0.68
CA GLY A 56 -0.73 1.45 -0.46
C GLY A 56 0.59 0.74 -0.16
N VAL A 57 0.68 -0.53 -0.55
CA VAL A 57 1.83 -1.39 -0.28
C VAL A 57 2.28 -2.12 -1.56
N GLY A 58 3.51 -1.91 -1.98
CA GLY A 58 4.14 -2.75 -3.01
C GLY A 58 4.79 -3.98 -2.38
N VAL A 59 4.66 -5.16 -3.00
CA VAL A 59 5.30 -6.40 -2.56
C VAL A 59 6.06 -7.01 -3.73
N LEU A 60 7.35 -7.30 -3.53
CA LEU A 60 8.15 -8.12 -4.43
C LEU A 60 8.37 -9.49 -3.81
N ALA A 61 8.03 -10.57 -4.52
CA ALA A 61 8.29 -11.95 -4.12
C ALA A 61 9.12 -12.62 -5.21
N GLY A 62 10.44 -12.66 -5.02
CA GLY A 62 11.37 -12.90 -6.13
C GLY A 62 11.17 -11.85 -7.23
N ASP A 63 10.88 -12.32 -8.44
CA ASP A 63 10.66 -11.48 -9.62
C ASP A 63 9.17 -11.08 -9.81
N ARG A 64 8.28 -11.45 -8.88
CA ARG A 64 6.85 -11.14 -8.96
C ARG A 64 6.51 -9.87 -8.18
N ALA A 65 5.75 -8.97 -8.79
CA ALA A 65 5.44 -7.66 -8.25
C ALA A 65 3.93 -7.44 -8.09
N PHE A 66 3.51 -7.16 -6.86
CA PHE A 66 2.11 -6.90 -6.51
C PHE A 66 1.95 -5.54 -5.86
N VAL A 67 0.80 -4.89 -6.08
CA VAL A 67 0.44 -3.66 -5.38
C VAL A 67 -0.87 -3.89 -4.64
N PHE A 68 -0.83 -3.76 -3.32
CA PHE A 68 -1.99 -3.86 -2.43
C PHE A 68 -2.48 -2.47 -2.07
N ASP A 69 -3.70 -2.16 -2.49
CA ASP A 69 -4.33 -0.83 -2.43
C ASP A 69 -3.55 0.27 -3.17
N THR A 70 -4.27 1.33 -3.53
CA THR A 70 -3.79 2.37 -4.45
C THR A 70 -4.20 3.77 -3.99
N GLY A 71 -4.14 4.04 -2.69
CA GLY A 71 -4.55 5.32 -2.12
C GLY A 71 -3.78 6.54 -2.64
N ALA A 72 -4.36 7.72 -2.51
CA ALA A 72 -3.85 8.94 -3.14
C ALA A 72 -2.40 9.22 -2.74
N GLY A 73 -1.52 9.35 -3.75
CA GLY A 73 -0.09 9.59 -3.58
C GLY A 73 0.76 8.34 -3.36
N SER A 74 0.17 7.18 -3.06
CA SER A 74 0.90 5.92 -2.85
C SER A 74 1.65 5.48 -4.13
N ILE A 75 1.00 5.60 -5.29
CA ILE A 75 1.58 5.22 -6.59
C ILE A 75 2.76 6.12 -6.96
N SER A 76 2.62 7.43 -6.78
CA SER A 76 3.72 8.37 -6.92
C SER A 76 4.89 8.05 -5.97
N ASN A 77 4.61 7.59 -4.75
CA ASN A 77 5.63 7.14 -3.81
C ASN A 77 6.31 5.83 -4.25
N LEU A 78 5.58 4.83 -4.75
CA LEU A 78 6.17 3.61 -5.33
C LEU A 78 7.19 3.94 -6.42
N GLN A 79 6.85 4.87 -7.32
CA GLN A 79 7.76 5.34 -8.36
C GLN A 79 9.02 6.00 -7.78
N ARG A 80 8.90 6.79 -6.71
CA ARG A 80 10.04 7.40 -5.99
C ARG A 80 10.90 6.36 -5.28
N MET A 81 10.28 5.29 -4.79
CA MET A 81 10.96 4.12 -4.20
C MET A 81 11.57 3.20 -5.26
N ARG A 82 11.42 3.56 -6.55
CA ARG A 82 11.84 2.78 -7.73
C ARG A 82 11.19 1.40 -7.82
N PHE A 83 10.06 1.18 -7.14
CA PHE A 83 9.29 -0.05 -7.28
C PHE A 83 8.99 -0.31 -8.78
N PRO A 84 9.09 -1.56 -9.25
CA PRO A 84 8.94 -1.95 -10.65
C PRO A 84 7.47 -1.89 -11.12
N ILE A 85 6.83 -0.72 -11.01
CA ILE A 85 5.43 -0.49 -11.36
C ILE A 85 5.07 -0.90 -12.81
N ALA A 86 6.06 -0.84 -13.69
CA ALA A 86 5.96 -1.24 -15.09
C ALA A 86 5.77 -2.75 -15.28
N LEU A 87 6.27 -3.55 -14.33
CA LEU A 87 6.26 -5.01 -14.36
C LEU A 87 5.29 -5.59 -13.32
N VAL A 88 4.34 -4.80 -12.85
CA VAL A 88 3.34 -5.30 -11.89
C VAL A 88 2.57 -6.47 -12.51
N ASP A 89 2.49 -7.56 -11.75
CA ASP A 89 1.71 -8.73 -12.10
C ASP A 89 0.22 -8.47 -11.87
N ALA A 90 -0.11 -7.90 -10.71
CA ALA A 90 -1.47 -7.57 -10.34
C ALA A 90 -1.56 -6.44 -9.32
N VAL A 91 -2.66 -5.70 -9.40
CA VAL A 91 -3.15 -4.84 -8.32
C VAL A 91 -4.18 -5.62 -7.52
N VAL A 92 -4.14 -5.52 -6.19
CA VAL A 92 -5.04 -6.21 -5.28
C VAL A 92 -5.67 -5.17 -4.35
N ILE A 93 -6.99 -5.09 -4.35
CA ILE A 93 -7.76 -4.12 -3.56
C ILE A 93 -8.40 -4.85 -2.37
N THR A 94 -8.09 -4.38 -1.16
CA THR A 94 -8.59 -4.98 0.10
C THR A 94 -10.09 -4.77 0.25
N HIS A 95 -10.57 -3.56 -0.03
CA HIS A 95 -11.98 -3.18 0.01
C HIS A 95 -12.23 -1.89 -0.79
N LEU A 96 -13.50 -1.51 -0.99
CA LEU A 96 -13.88 -0.40 -1.87
C LEU A 96 -14.13 0.94 -1.17
N HIS A 97 -13.32 1.28 -0.15
CA HIS A 97 -13.25 2.66 0.31
C HIS A 97 -12.39 3.51 -0.65
N SER A 98 -12.73 4.80 -0.74
CA SER A 98 -12.10 5.72 -1.70
C SER A 98 -10.58 5.83 -1.52
N ASP A 99 -10.10 5.87 -0.28
CA ASP A 99 -8.68 6.00 0.04
C ASP A 99 -7.86 4.74 -0.28
N HIS A 100 -8.49 3.63 -0.66
CA HIS A 100 -7.80 2.43 -1.14
C HIS A 100 -7.80 2.33 -2.68
N ILE A 101 -8.60 3.13 -3.39
CA ILE A 101 -8.82 3.01 -4.85
C ILE A 101 -8.57 4.30 -5.65
N ASP A 102 -8.47 5.46 -5.01
CA ASP A 102 -8.46 6.77 -5.69
C ASP A 102 -7.22 7.03 -6.55
N GLY A 103 -6.12 6.31 -6.34
CA GLY A 103 -4.92 6.30 -7.19
C GLY A 103 -4.88 5.18 -8.23
N LEU A 104 -5.92 4.34 -8.36
CA LEU A 104 -5.95 3.23 -9.30
C LEU A 104 -5.73 3.68 -10.76
N GLY A 105 -6.33 4.80 -11.17
CA GLY A 105 -6.11 5.34 -12.51
C GLY A 105 -4.64 5.68 -12.82
N GLU A 106 -3.90 6.24 -11.84
CA GLU A 106 -2.47 6.48 -11.97
C GLU A 106 -1.72 5.16 -12.11
N MET A 107 -2.05 4.17 -11.27
CA MET A 107 -1.44 2.83 -11.31
C MET A 107 -1.58 2.17 -12.69
N LEU A 108 -2.81 2.12 -13.22
CA LEU A 108 -3.11 1.52 -14.52
C LEU A 108 -2.35 2.24 -15.64
N LEU A 109 -2.39 3.58 -15.65
CA LEU A 109 -1.67 4.38 -16.64
C LEU A 109 -0.14 4.12 -16.60
N GLN A 110 0.45 4.09 -15.41
CA GLN A 110 1.89 3.87 -15.28
C GLN A 110 2.29 2.47 -15.71
N SER A 111 1.51 1.45 -15.32
CA SER A 111 1.76 0.06 -15.75
C SER A 111 1.68 -0.09 -17.27
N TRP A 112 0.68 0.53 -17.91
CA TRP A 112 0.51 0.50 -19.36
C TRP A 112 1.68 1.18 -20.10
N ILE A 113 1.91 2.46 -19.83
CA ILE A 113 2.84 3.27 -20.62
C ILE A 113 4.30 2.94 -20.32
N ARG A 114 4.64 2.64 -19.06
CA ARG A 114 6.04 2.32 -18.71
C ARG A 114 6.37 0.85 -18.90
N GLY A 115 5.37 -0.03 -18.82
CA GLY A 115 5.52 -1.47 -19.00
C GLY A 115 5.39 -1.92 -20.45
N SER A 116 4.98 -1.04 -21.37
CA SER A 116 4.62 -1.42 -22.75
C SER A 116 3.67 -2.62 -22.76
N ARG A 117 2.67 -2.61 -21.86
CA ARG A 117 1.74 -3.73 -21.73
C ARG A 117 0.93 -3.86 -23.01
N THR A 118 0.68 -5.11 -23.40
CA THR A 118 -0.19 -5.47 -24.53
C THR A 118 -1.49 -6.15 -24.07
N THR A 119 -1.69 -6.23 -22.75
CA THR A 119 -2.93 -6.66 -22.10
C THR A 119 -3.18 -5.79 -20.87
N PRO A 120 -4.45 -5.54 -20.48
CA PRO A 120 -4.75 -4.70 -19.33
C PRO A 120 -4.11 -5.24 -18.05
N THR A 121 -4.00 -4.39 -17.03
CA THR A 121 -3.44 -4.79 -15.74
C THR A 121 -4.49 -5.55 -14.93
N PRO A 122 -4.21 -6.79 -14.46
CA PRO A 122 -5.11 -7.53 -13.58
C PRO A 122 -5.37 -6.76 -12.28
N VAL A 123 -6.63 -6.57 -11.93
CA VAL A 123 -7.06 -5.93 -10.69
C VAL A 123 -7.99 -6.87 -9.93
N TYR A 124 -7.50 -7.44 -8.84
CA TYR A 124 -8.28 -8.29 -7.94
C TYR A 124 -8.95 -7.45 -6.86
N GLY A 125 -10.18 -7.76 -6.51
CA GLY A 125 -10.88 -7.04 -5.44
C GLY A 125 -12.24 -7.64 -5.09
N PRO A 126 -12.94 -7.06 -4.11
CA PRO A 126 -14.26 -7.54 -3.66
C PRO A 126 -15.36 -7.33 -4.70
N THR A 127 -16.54 -7.86 -4.38
CA THR A 127 -17.78 -7.59 -5.11
C THR A 127 -17.93 -6.10 -5.40
N GLY A 128 -18.10 -5.76 -6.68
CA GLY A 128 -18.16 -4.37 -7.16
C GLY A 128 -16.85 -3.85 -7.79
N ILE A 129 -15.74 -4.59 -7.71
CA ILE A 129 -14.46 -4.19 -8.33
C ILE A 129 -14.58 -3.94 -9.84
N GLY A 130 -15.43 -4.70 -10.55
CA GLY A 130 -15.69 -4.48 -11.97
C GLY A 130 -16.24 -3.08 -12.27
N GLN A 131 -17.11 -2.53 -11.42
CA GLN A 131 -17.64 -1.18 -11.58
C GLN A 131 -16.56 -0.12 -11.34
N VAL A 132 -15.68 -0.35 -10.36
CA VAL A 132 -14.58 0.56 -10.04
C VAL A 132 -13.58 0.61 -11.20
N VAL A 133 -13.13 -0.56 -11.67
CA VAL A 133 -12.17 -0.66 -12.78
C VAL A 133 -12.74 -0.05 -14.06
N GLU A 134 -13.99 -0.37 -14.41
CA GLU A 134 -14.63 0.23 -15.58
C GLU A 134 -14.79 1.74 -15.46
N GLY A 135 -15.08 2.24 -14.25
CA GLY A 135 -15.12 3.68 -13.98
C GLY A 135 -13.79 4.39 -14.25
N PHE A 136 -12.66 3.78 -13.85
CA PHE A 136 -11.33 4.32 -14.15
C PHE A 136 -10.94 4.17 -15.61
N ASN A 137 -11.26 3.03 -16.25
CA ASN A 137 -11.06 2.84 -17.69
C ASN A 137 -11.80 3.93 -18.48
N LEU A 138 -13.06 4.19 -18.16
CA LEU A 138 -13.85 5.25 -18.78
C LEU A 138 -13.25 6.64 -18.53
N ALA A 139 -12.85 6.95 -17.29
CA ALA A 139 -12.28 8.24 -16.94
C ALA A 139 -10.98 8.56 -17.71
N TYR A 140 -10.19 7.54 -18.08
CA TYR A 140 -8.92 7.68 -18.77
C TYR A 140 -9.01 7.44 -20.30
N GLN A 141 -10.18 7.04 -20.81
CA GLN A 141 -10.37 6.67 -22.22
C GLN A 141 -10.03 7.80 -23.19
N VAL A 142 -10.29 9.05 -22.82
CA VAL A 142 -9.95 10.20 -23.68
C VAL A 142 -8.44 10.39 -23.77
N ASP A 143 -7.70 10.19 -22.67
CA ASP A 143 -6.23 10.29 -22.63
C ASP A 143 -5.56 9.14 -23.39
N SER A 144 -6.14 7.93 -23.34
CA SER A 144 -5.56 6.76 -24.03
C SER A 144 -5.48 6.95 -25.54
N VAL A 145 -6.52 7.54 -26.15
CA VAL A 145 -6.53 7.89 -27.57
C VAL A 145 -5.44 8.91 -27.90
N TYR A 146 -5.29 9.98 -27.10
CA TYR A 146 -4.26 10.99 -27.35
C TYR A 146 -2.84 10.41 -27.27
N ARG A 147 -2.60 9.49 -26.34
CA ARG A 147 -1.30 8.82 -26.19
C ARG A 147 -1.03 7.87 -27.35
N PHE A 148 -2.02 7.08 -27.73
CA PHE A 148 -1.93 6.20 -28.89
C PHE A 148 -1.65 6.98 -30.16
N ASP A 149 -2.43 8.03 -30.45
CA ASP A 149 -2.25 8.88 -31.63
C ASP A 149 -0.86 9.54 -31.67
N HIS A 150 -0.28 9.84 -30.50
CA HIS A 150 1.04 10.48 -30.40
C HIS A 150 2.22 9.50 -30.46
N HIS A 151 2.08 8.31 -29.87
CA HIS A 151 3.19 7.37 -29.66
C HIS A 151 3.09 6.06 -30.46
N GLY A 152 1.90 5.68 -30.92
CA GLY A 152 1.64 4.40 -31.59
C GLY A 152 1.73 3.18 -30.68
N ASP A 153 1.60 2.00 -31.28
CA ASP A 153 1.53 0.71 -30.58
C ASP A 153 2.80 0.39 -29.77
N ASP A 154 3.98 0.83 -30.21
CA ASP A 154 5.26 0.49 -29.56
C ASP A 154 5.35 0.97 -28.09
N ILE A 155 4.57 1.99 -27.74
CA ILE A 155 4.61 2.65 -26.41
C ILE A 155 3.23 2.67 -25.76
N ALA A 156 2.18 2.84 -26.55
CA ALA A 156 0.81 3.04 -26.07
C ALA A 156 -0.16 2.10 -26.79
N ASP A 157 0.16 0.80 -26.86
CA ASP A 157 -0.73 -0.24 -27.39
C ASP A 157 -2.06 -0.23 -26.63
N LEU A 158 -3.15 0.12 -27.32
CA LEU A 158 -4.48 0.19 -26.71
C LEU A 158 -4.96 -1.15 -26.15
N ALA A 159 -4.41 -2.29 -26.60
CA ALA A 159 -4.69 -3.60 -26.01
C ALA A 159 -4.20 -3.70 -24.55
N GLY A 160 -3.20 -2.92 -24.16
CA GLY A 160 -2.71 -2.83 -22.79
C GLY A 160 -3.38 -1.79 -21.91
N PHE A 161 -4.31 -1.01 -22.46
CA PHE A 161 -4.91 0.10 -21.74
C PHE A 161 -5.84 -0.37 -20.60
N GLY A 162 -5.75 0.31 -19.46
CA GLY A 162 -6.69 0.16 -18.36
C GLY A 162 -6.43 -1.07 -17.48
N GLY A 163 -7.47 -1.48 -16.76
CA GLY A 163 -7.46 -2.64 -15.89
C GLY A 163 -8.46 -3.72 -16.33
N GLU A 164 -8.15 -4.96 -16.01
CA GLU A 164 -9.06 -6.11 -16.10
C GLU A 164 -9.48 -6.52 -14.68
N ALA A 165 -10.77 -6.47 -14.40
CA ALA A 165 -11.28 -6.75 -13.06
C ALA A 165 -11.45 -8.26 -12.80
N HIS A 166 -10.90 -8.73 -11.69
CA HIS A 166 -11.07 -10.08 -11.18
C HIS A 166 -11.74 -10.02 -9.80
N GLN A 167 -13.05 -10.28 -9.76
CA GLN A 167 -13.78 -10.31 -8.49
C GLN A 167 -13.36 -11.54 -7.67
N ILE A 168 -12.98 -11.29 -6.42
CA ILE A 168 -12.64 -12.32 -5.43
C ILE A 168 -13.95 -12.81 -4.81
N GLU A 169 -14.19 -14.12 -4.92
CA GLU A 169 -15.29 -14.81 -4.26
C GLU A 169 -14.72 -15.85 -3.31
N LEU A 170 -15.19 -15.86 -2.06
CA LEU A 170 -14.78 -16.84 -1.06
C LEU A 170 -15.93 -17.81 -0.80
N GLU A 171 -15.67 -19.10 -0.93
CA GLU A 171 -16.59 -20.17 -0.51
C GLU A 171 -16.50 -20.47 1.01
N GLY A 172 -15.73 -19.66 1.75
CA GLY A 172 -15.49 -19.76 3.20
C GLY A 172 -14.70 -18.55 3.71
N ASP A 173 -13.87 -18.72 4.72
CA ASP A 173 -13.12 -17.61 5.33
C ASP A 173 -11.83 -17.23 4.58
N SER A 174 -11.34 -18.08 3.68
CA SER A 174 -10.11 -17.83 2.90
C SER A 174 -10.04 -18.64 1.60
N ALA A 175 -9.21 -18.17 0.67
CA ALA A 175 -8.91 -18.85 -0.59
C ALA A 175 -7.48 -18.56 -1.05
N VAL A 176 -6.92 -19.43 -1.87
CA VAL A 176 -5.63 -19.18 -2.53
C VAL A 176 -5.90 -18.38 -3.80
N LEU A 177 -5.36 -17.16 -3.85
CA LEU A 177 -5.53 -16.25 -4.99
C LEU A 177 -4.48 -16.52 -6.08
N ILE A 178 -3.24 -16.77 -5.66
CA ILE A 178 -2.10 -17.03 -6.54
C ILE A 178 -1.27 -18.17 -5.93
N GLU A 179 -0.93 -19.17 -6.72
CA GLU A 179 -0.02 -20.26 -6.34
C GLU A 179 0.87 -20.61 -7.54
N GLU A 180 2.12 -20.15 -7.49
CA GLU A 180 3.07 -20.27 -8.59
C GLU A 180 4.48 -20.56 -8.06
N GLY A 181 4.97 -21.79 -8.25
CA GLY A 181 6.28 -22.19 -7.75
C GLY A 181 6.37 -22.09 -6.23
N ASP A 182 7.29 -21.24 -5.74
CA ASP A 182 7.49 -21.00 -4.30
C ASP A 182 6.59 -19.88 -3.74
N LEU A 183 5.84 -19.17 -4.60
CA LEU A 183 4.95 -18.07 -4.23
C LEU A 183 3.53 -18.60 -3.96
N ARG A 184 2.98 -18.18 -2.83
CA ARG A 184 1.56 -18.33 -2.51
C ARG A 184 0.99 -17.04 -1.96
N VAL A 185 -0.10 -16.55 -2.55
CA VAL A 185 -0.91 -15.44 -2.03
C VAL A 185 -2.26 -16.00 -1.61
N THR A 186 -2.55 -15.93 -0.33
CA THR A 186 -3.81 -16.35 0.27
C THR A 186 -4.61 -15.12 0.66
N VAL A 187 -5.86 -15.05 0.24
CA VAL A 187 -6.83 -14.02 0.64
C VAL A 187 -7.71 -14.57 1.76
N PHE A 188 -8.10 -13.74 2.72
CA PHE A 188 -9.02 -14.11 3.80
C PHE A 188 -9.96 -12.97 4.16
N ALA A 189 -11.16 -13.32 4.63
CA ALA A 189 -12.17 -12.36 5.05
C ALA A 189 -11.77 -11.65 6.36
N VAL A 190 -12.01 -10.35 6.42
CA VAL A 190 -11.84 -9.51 7.62
C VAL A 190 -13.10 -8.70 7.89
N HIS A 191 -13.18 -8.05 9.05
CA HIS A 191 -14.41 -7.40 9.51
C HIS A 191 -14.26 -5.88 9.52
N HIS A 192 -14.93 -5.23 8.56
CA HIS A 192 -14.89 -3.77 8.35
C HIS A 192 -16.28 -3.19 8.05
N HIS A 193 -17.32 -3.69 8.74
CA HIS A 193 -18.70 -3.26 8.52
C HIS A 193 -18.85 -1.73 8.71
N PRO A 194 -19.57 -1.01 7.82
CA PRO A 194 -20.49 -1.50 6.80
C PRO A 194 -19.89 -1.94 5.46
N VAL A 195 -18.57 -1.87 5.31
CA VAL A 195 -17.93 -2.38 4.09
C VAL A 195 -17.79 -3.89 4.17
N ASP A 196 -18.49 -4.57 3.27
CA ASP A 196 -18.53 -6.02 3.18
C ASP A 196 -18.71 -6.44 1.70
N PRO A 197 -17.86 -7.30 1.14
CA PRO A 197 -16.70 -7.92 1.78
C PRO A 197 -15.48 -6.99 1.89
N ALA A 198 -14.65 -7.26 2.90
CA ALA A 198 -13.31 -6.71 3.07
C ALA A 198 -12.31 -7.84 3.29
N PHE A 199 -11.08 -7.67 2.80
CA PHE A 199 -10.08 -8.73 2.78
C PHE A 199 -8.74 -8.34 3.39
N GLY A 200 -8.11 -9.32 4.04
CA GLY A 200 -6.68 -9.37 4.31
C GLY A 200 -5.99 -10.38 3.39
N PHE A 201 -4.66 -10.29 3.33
CA PHE A 201 -3.83 -11.12 2.46
C PHE A 201 -2.61 -11.64 3.20
N ARG A 202 -2.23 -12.89 2.94
CA ARG A 202 -0.97 -13.48 3.35
C ARG A 202 -0.18 -13.89 2.12
N ILE A 203 1.08 -13.47 2.08
CA ILE A 203 2.03 -13.77 1.03
C ILE A 203 3.12 -14.63 1.65
N ASP A 204 3.29 -15.86 1.16
CA ASP A 204 4.38 -16.76 1.53
C ASP A 204 5.31 -16.93 0.32
N TYR A 205 6.62 -16.82 0.54
CA TYR A 205 7.64 -17.03 -0.47
C TYR A 205 8.94 -17.55 0.14
N ARG A 206 9.38 -18.76 -0.28
CA ARG A 206 10.66 -19.39 0.15
C ARG A 206 10.93 -19.34 1.65
N GLY A 207 9.90 -19.65 2.45
CA GLY A 207 9.98 -19.67 3.92
C GLY A 207 9.90 -18.31 4.60
N ARG A 208 9.63 -17.23 3.84
CA ARG A 208 9.32 -15.90 4.37
C ARG A 208 7.84 -15.62 4.21
N SER A 209 7.26 -14.82 5.09
CA SER A 209 5.84 -14.46 5.00
C SER A 209 5.52 -13.03 5.41
N VAL A 210 4.54 -12.43 4.75
CA VAL A 210 3.99 -11.12 5.07
C VAL A 210 2.47 -11.24 5.11
N THR A 211 1.85 -10.66 6.12
CA THR A 211 0.40 -10.54 6.21
C THR A 211 -0.01 -9.06 6.18
N ILE A 212 -0.99 -8.72 5.36
CA ILE A 212 -1.59 -7.39 5.22
C ILE A 212 -3.03 -7.52 5.68
N SER A 213 -3.44 -6.75 6.68
CA SER A 213 -4.78 -6.87 7.28
C SER A 213 -5.92 -6.37 6.40
N GLY A 214 -5.63 -5.40 5.52
CA GLY A 214 -6.67 -4.45 5.08
C GLY A 214 -7.13 -3.59 6.24
N ASP A 215 -8.33 -3.01 6.16
CA ASP A 215 -8.94 -2.36 7.32
C ASP A 215 -9.81 -3.37 8.06
N THR A 216 -9.67 -3.45 9.38
CA THR A 216 -10.44 -4.42 10.16
C THR A 216 -10.41 -4.10 11.65
N VAL A 217 -11.44 -4.52 12.37
CA VAL A 217 -11.31 -4.72 13.83
C VAL A 217 -10.43 -5.93 14.13
N TYR A 218 -10.05 -6.13 15.39
CA TYR A 218 -9.47 -7.41 15.81
C TYR A 218 -10.41 -8.56 15.42
N HIS A 219 -9.89 -9.52 14.66
CA HIS A 219 -10.68 -10.64 14.15
C HIS A 219 -9.93 -11.98 14.26
N PRO A 220 -10.56 -13.07 14.74
CA PRO A 220 -9.92 -14.38 14.82
C PRO A 220 -9.48 -14.94 13.46
N GLY A 221 -10.17 -14.59 12.38
CA GLY A 221 -9.77 -14.96 11.02
C GLY A 221 -8.41 -14.36 10.64
N LEU A 222 -8.16 -13.10 11.01
CA LEU A 222 -6.85 -12.47 10.82
C LEU A 222 -5.78 -13.16 11.66
N VAL A 223 -6.06 -13.49 12.92
CA VAL A 223 -5.11 -14.20 13.79
C VAL A 223 -4.72 -15.54 13.18
N THR A 224 -5.71 -16.31 12.72
CA THR A 224 -5.49 -17.61 12.07
C THR A 224 -4.65 -17.48 10.80
N ALA A 225 -4.95 -16.48 9.96
CA ALA A 225 -4.21 -16.25 8.72
C ALA A 225 -2.78 -15.74 8.99
N ALA A 226 -2.58 -14.89 9.99
CA ALA A 226 -1.30 -14.29 10.36
C ALA A 226 -0.38 -15.22 11.16
N GLU A 227 -0.83 -16.44 11.49
CA GLU A 227 -0.10 -17.36 12.38
C GLU A 227 1.35 -17.58 11.92
N GLY A 228 2.28 -17.24 12.82
CA GLY A 228 3.72 -17.36 12.63
C GLY A 228 4.31 -16.44 11.56
N THR A 229 3.60 -15.40 11.12
CA THR A 229 4.09 -14.56 10.01
C THR A 229 5.30 -13.72 10.42
N ASP A 230 6.25 -13.50 9.49
CA ASP A 230 7.42 -12.67 9.80
C ASP A 230 7.02 -11.20 10.00
N LEU A 231 6.14 -10.68 9.15
CA LEU A 231 5.74 -9.28 9.17
C LEU A 231 4.22 -9.15 9.04
N LEU A 232 3.57 -8.52 10.02
CA LEU A 232 2.15 -8.15 9.95
C LEU A 232 2.02 -6.64 9.75
N LEU A 233 1.42 -6.23 8.65
CA LEU A 233 0.95 -4.87 8.42
C LEU A 233 -0.52 -4.81 8.87
N HIS A 234 -0.79 -4.09 9.96
CA HIS A 234 -2.13 -3.97 10.53
C HIS A 234 -2.62 -2.52 10.52
N ASP A 235 -3.88 -2.28 10.15
CA ASP A 235 -4.53 -0.97 10.34
C ASP A 235 -4.55 -0.57 11.82
N ALA A 236 -4.56 0.74 12.11
CA ALA A 236 -4.47 1.22 13.47
C ALA A 236 -5.14 2.57 13.69
N LEU A 237 -6.25 2.54 14.43
CA LEU A 237 -7.00 3.72 14.86
C LEU A 237 -6.85 4.00 16.36
N SER A 238 -6.27 5.14 16.72
CA SER A 238 -6.17 5.57 18.12
C SER A 238 -7.47 6.23 18.60
N VAL A 239 -8.28 5.46 19.32
CA VAL A 239 -9.51 5.94 19.97
C VAL A 239 -9.24 7.12 20.92
N GLU A 240 -8.17 7.07 21.71
CA GLU A 240 -7.81 8.17 22.63
C GLU A 240 -7.53 9.48 21.87
N MET A 241 -6.81 9.41 20.74
CA MET A 241 -6.54 10.57 19.91
C MET A 241 -7.80 11.06 19.19
N ALA A 242 -8.62 10.15 18.67
CA ALA A 242 -9.90 10.48 18.04
C ALA A 242 -10.82 11.24 19.02
N GLU A 243 -10.91 10.79 20.27
CA GLU A 243 -11.70 11.45 21.32
C GLU A 243 -11.14 12.82 21.75
N ILE A 244 -9.81 13.00 21.74
CA ILE A 244 -9.20 14.33 21.95
C ILE A 244 -9.63 15.27 20.82
N LEU A 245 -9.47 14.86 19.56
CA LEU A 245 -9.84 15.67 18.39
C LEU A 245 -11.34 15.95 18.33
N ARG A 246 -12.18 14.96 18.70
CA ARG A 246 -13.63 15.10 18.76
C ARG A 246 -14.04 16.22 19.70
N ARG A 247 -13.47 16.25 20.92
CA ARG A 247 -13.72 17.31 21.91
C ARG A 247 -13.27 18.68 21.43
N VAL A 248 -12.11 18.76 20.77
CA VAL A 248 -11.62 20.02 20.17
C VAL A 248 -12.59 20.52 19.10
N ASN A 249 -13.06 19.63 18.22
CA ASN A 249 -14.03 19.97 17.18
C ASN A 249 -15.38 20.43 17.76
N GLU A 250 -15.86 19.79 18.83
CA GLU A 250 -17.09 20.21 19.53
C GLU A 250 -16.96 21.61 20.12
N GLN A 251 -15.84 21.91 20.77
CA GLN A 251 -15.57 23.24 21.33
C GLN A 251 -15.48 24.32 20.24
N ALA A 252 -15.00 23.96 19.05
CA ALA A 252 -14.95 24.83 17.89
C ALA A 252 -16.28 24.93 17.11
N GLY A 253 -17.34 24.24 17.54
CA GLY A 253 -18.62 24.19 16.81
C GLY A 253 -18.60 23.38 15.52
N LEU A 254 -17.55 22.58 15.28
CA LEU A 254 -17.36 21.72 14.11
C LEU A 254 -18.08 20.37 14.30
N THR A 255 -19.39 20.43 14.47
CA THR A 255 -20.24 19.27 14.83
C THR A 255 -20.14 18.11 13.82
N ARG A 256 -20.04 18.39 12.52
CA ARG A 256 -19.88 17.36 11.48
C ARG A 256 -18.57 16.58 11.62
N LEU A 257 -17.46 17.28 11.86
CA LEU A 257 -16.16 16.62 12.04
C LEU A 257 -16.09 15.86 13.36
N SER A 258 -16.76 16.35 14.41
CA SER A 258 -16.94 15.58 15.65
C SER A 258 -17.69 14.27 15.41
N GLN A 259 -18.78 14.32 14.63
CA GLN A 259 -19.55 13.12 14.30
C GLN A 259 -18.71 12.09 13.53
N ILE A 260 -17.95 12.52 12.52
CA ILE A 260 -17.04 11.61 11.79
C ILE A 260 -16.05 10.94 12.74
N LEU A 261 -15.41 11.72 13.64
CA LEU A 261 -14.46 11.16 14.61
C LEU A 261 -15.11 10.20 15.62
N ARG A 262 -16.42 10.32 15.85
CA ARG A 262 -17.18 9.37 16.67
C ARG A 262 -17.40 8.07 15.90
N ASP A 263 -17.82 8.17 14.64
CA ASP A 263 -18.29 7.04 13.85
C ASP A 263 -17.15 6.10 13.41
N ILE A 264 -15.92 6.60 13.27
CA ILE A 264 -14.77 5.77 12.85
C ILE A 264 -14.24 4.81 13.92
N GLN A 265 -14.74 4.86 15.16
CA GLN A 265 -14.08 4.20 16.30
C GLN A 265 -14.39 2.71 16.46
N ASP A 266 -15.43 2.17 15.83
CA ASP A 266 -15.95 0.83 16.10
C ASP A 266 -15.77 -0.19 14.96
N TYR A 267 -15.16 0.23 13.85
CA TYR A 267 -14.91 -0.65 12.69
C TYR A 267 -13.43 -0.71 12.24
N HIS A 268 -12.52 -0.21 13.09
CA HIS A 268 -11.06 -0.33 12.96
C HIS A 268 -10.42 -0.90 14.23
N ALA A 269 -9.27 -1.55 14.10
CA ALA A 269 -8.49 -2.01 15.25
C ALA A 269 -7.76 -0.84 15.93
N THR A 270 -7.72 -0.85 17.27
CA THR A 270 -6.79 0.03 17.98
C THR A 270 -5.35 -0.46 17.85
N PRO A 271 -4.33 0.38 18.10
CA PRO A 271 -2.94 -0.07 18.21
C PRO A 271 -2.75 -1.23 19.20
N VAL A 272 -3.54 -1.27 20.28
CA VAL A 272 -3.53 -2.35 21.28
C VAL A 272 -4.19 -3.62 20.74
N ASP A 273 -5.26 -3.49 19.95
CA ASP A 273 -5.87 -4.61 19.25
C ASP A 273 -4.95 -5.22 18.19
N ALA A 274 -4.24 -4.39 17.41
CA ALA A 274 -3.23 -4.84 16.47
C ALA A 274 -2.06 -5.55 17.18
N ALA A 275 -1.61 -5.02 18.33
CA ALA A 275 -0.63 -5.69 19.19
C ALA A 275 -1.16 -7.02 19.73
N ARG A 276 -2.45 -7.09 20.12
CA ARG A 276 -3.10 -8.34 20.55
C ARG A 276 -3.11 -9.37 19.42
N ALA A 277 -3.51 -8.97 18.21
CA ALA A 277 -3.48 -9.84 17.03
C ALA A 277 -2.07 -10.35 16.74
N ALA A 278 -1.06 -9.48 16.81
CA ALA A 278 0.33 -9.87 16.61
C ALA A 278 0.83 -10.87 17.67
N ARG A 279 0.46 -10.69 18.94
CA ARG A 279 0.75 -11.67 20.00
C ARG A 279 0.06 -13.00 19.74
N ASP A 280 -1.24 -12.97 19.51
CA ASP A 280 -2.08 -14.17 19.40
C ASP A 280 -1.74 -15.01 18.16
N ALA A 281 -1.23 -14.36 17.10
CA ALA A 281 -0.75 -15.00 15.88
C ALA A 281 0.76 -15.29 15.88
N HIS A 282 1.46 -15.10 17.01
CA HIS A 282 2.91 -15.34 17.12
C HIS A 282 3.76 -14.63 16.06
N VAL A 283 3.37 -13.39 15.72
CA VAL A 283 4.04 -12.60 14.68
C VAL A 283 5.44 -12.20 15.12
N ARG A 284 6.41 -12.21 14.20
CA ARG A 284 7.79 -11.79 14.49
C ARG A 284 7.95 -10.27 14.59
N SER A 285 7.31 -9.49 13.72
CA SER A 285 7.28 -8.02 13.79
C SER A 285 5.94 -7.43 13.34
N LEU A 286 5.44 -6.46 14.10
CA LEU A 286 4.23 -5.71 13.80
C LEU A 286 4.55 -4.34 13.20
N VAL A 287 3.88 -4.02 12.11
CA VAL A 287 3.90 -2.72 11.45
C VAL A 287 2.48 -2.14 11.47
N LEU A 288 2.29 -1.04 12.18
CA LEU A 288 1.03 -0.30 12.18
C LEU A 288 1.00 0.60 10.95
N THR A 289 0.02 0.38 10.08
CA THR A 289 -0.28 1.19 8.89
C THR A 289 -1.70 1.77 9.03
N HIS A 290 -2.21 2.42 7.98
CA HIS A 290 -3.52 3.07 7.99
C HIS A 290 -3.73 3.93 9.24
N ILE A 291 -2.81 4.90 9.42
CA ILE A 291 -2.70 5.63 10.68
C ILE A 291 -3.88 6.61 10.80
N ALA A 292 -4.75 6.32 11.77
CA ALA A 292 -5.91 7.15 12.08
C ALA A 292 -5.95 7.51 13.58
N PRO A 293 -6.25 8.76 13.97
CA PRO A 293 -6.19 9.97 13.15
C PRO A 293 -4.79 10.27 12.60
N ALA A 294 -4.68 11.29 11.74
CA ALA A 294 -3.40 11.75 11.20
C ALA A 294 -2.35 11.98 12.31
N LEU A 295 -1.10 11.61 12.02
CA LEU A 295 0.01 11.62 12.98
C LEU A 295 1.15 12.53 12.46
N PRO A 296 0.93 13.87 12.43
CA PRO A 296 1.80 14.83 11.74
C PRO A 296 3.14 15.10 12.45
N SER A 297 3.36 14.52 13.64
CA SER A 297 4.57 14.75 14.43
C SER A 297 4.95 13.51 15.24
N ARG A 298 6.25 13.24 15.31
CA ARG A 298 6.81 12.14 16.10
C ARG A 298 6.55 12.27 17.60
N VAL A 299 6.28 13.49 18.09
CA VAL A 299 5.93 13.74 19.50
C VAL A 299 4.64 13.01 19.90
N LEU A 300 3.77 12.70 18.94
CA LEU A 300 2.51 12.00 19.17
C LEU A 300 2.67 10.47 19.20
N HIS A 301 3.81 9.92 18.77
CA HIS A 301 4.00 8.45 18.71
C HIS A 301 3.81 7.75 20.07
N PRO A 302 4.29 8.27 21.21
CA PRO A 302 4.05 7.63 22.50
C PRO A 302 2.55 7.58 22.88
N LEU A 303 1.76 8.57 22.46
CA LEU A 303 0.32 8.58 22.67
C LEU A 303 -0.36 7.53 21.79
N PHE A 304 0.06 7.42 20.52
CA PHE A 304 -0.45 6.42 19.58
C PHE A 304 -0.14 4.98 20.03
N LEU A 305 1.06 4.72 20.53
CA LEU A 305 1.51 3.39 20.97
C LEU A 305 1.14 3.05 22.41
N LYS A 306 0.41 3.91 23.12
CA LYS A 306 0.13 3.75 24.54
C LYS A 306 -0.57 2.41 24.80
N GLY A 307 0.02 1.60 25.69
CA GLY A 307 -0.52 0.29 26.10
C GLY A 307 -0.11 -0.90 25.23
N THR A 308 0.44 -0.67 24.03
CA THR A 308 0.83 -1.75 23.10
C THR A 308 1.91 -2.68 23.68
N ALA A 309 2.92 -2.11 24.34
CA ALA A 309 4.02 -2.84 24.98
C ALA A 309 3.60 -3.71 26.18
N ASN A 310 2.37 -3.56 26.70
CA ASN A 310 1.84 -4.45 27.73
C ASN A 310 1.20 -5.71 27.13
N VAL A 311 1.03 -5.75 25.81
CA VAL A 311 0.29 -6.79 25.09
C VAL A 311 1.19 -7.58 24.16
N TYR A 312 2.19 -6.94 23.53
CA TYR A 312 3.09 -7.60 22.60
C TYR A 312 4.54 -7.20 22.88
N ASP A 313 5.38 -8.21 23.09
CA ASP A 313 6.81 -8.04 23.41
C ASP A 313 7.69 -7.90 22.15
N GLY A 314 7.15 -8.18 20.97
CA GLY A 314 7.89 -8.09 19.71
C GLY A 314 8.02 -6.64 19.20
N PRO A 315 8.83 -6.43 18.14
CA PRO A 315 9.03 -5.11 17.57
C PRO A 315 7.75 -4.53 16.96
N ILE A 316 7.39 -3.30 17.37
CA ILE A 316 6.28 -2.53 16.80
C ILE A 316 6.84 -1.30 16.06
N THR A 317 6.44 -1.14 14.81
CA THR A 317 6.82 -0.01 13.96
C THR A 317 5.59 0.77 13.53
N ILE A 318 5.57 2.09 13.73
CA ILE A 318 4.60 2.96 13.05
C ILE A 318 5.11 3.21 11.64
N ALA A 319 4.35 2.77 10.64
CA ALA A 319 4.71 2.91 9.26
C ALA A 319 4.79 4.38 8.82
N ARG A 320 5.67 4.61 7.85
CA ARG A 320 5.84 5.87 7.13
C ARG A 320 6.00 5.54 5.66
N ASP A 321 5.55 6.43 4.81
CA ASP A 321 5.82 6.36 3.38
C ASP A 321 7.33 6.24 3.14
N GLY A 322 7.71 5.38 2.20
CA GLY A 322 9.11 5.13 1.86
C GLY A 322 9.78 4.06 2.70
N MET A 323 9.11 3.45 3.68
CA MET A 323 9.69 2.31 4.41
C MET A 323 9.76 1.07 3.53
N LEU A 324 10.92 0.43 3.51
CA LEU A 324 11.18 -0.84 2.84
C LEU A 324 11.56 -1.89 3.87
N PHE A 325 10.83 -3.00 3.92
CA PHE A 325 11.17 -4.19 4.69
C PHE A 325 11.70 -5.26 3.73
N SER A 326 12.93 -5.72 3.94
CA SER A 326 13.58 -6.75 3.13
C SER A 326 13.70 -8.05 3.92
N LEU A 327 13.05 -9.10 3.41
CA LEU A 327 12.98 -10.44 3.98
C LEU A 327 13.69 -11.41 3.02
N ALA A 328 15.03 -11.44 3.06
CA ALA A 328 15.82 -12.33 2.22
C ALA A 328 15.50 -13.82 2.49
N ALA A 329 15.36 -14.61 1.43
CA ALA A 329 15.15 -16.05 1.50
C ALA A 329 16.31 -16.75 2.20
N GLY A 330 16.01 -17.82 2.95
CA GLY A 330 17.02 -18.56 3.72
C GLY A 330 17.59 -17.82 4.94
N THR A 331 16.99 -16.69 5.33
CA THR A 331 17.36 -15.93 6.54
C THR A 331 16.15 -15.66 7.43
N ASP A 332 16.41 -15.38 8.69
CA ASP A 332 15.41 -15.00 9.70
C ASP A 332 15.33 -13.48 9.94
N THR A 333 16.13 -12.71 9.20
CA THR A 333 16.28 -11.27 9.40
C THR A 333 15.22 -10.49 8.64
N ILE A 334 14.73 -9.40 9.24
CA ILE A 334 13.91 -8.38 8.60
C ILE A 334 14.73 -7.09 8.60
N GLU A 335 15.22 -6.68 7.45
CA GLU A 335 15.95 -5.42 7.32
C GLU A 335 15.00 -4.28 7.00
N THR A 336 15.14 -3.13 7.67
CA THR A 336 14.30 -1.96 7.44
C THR A 336 15.12 -0.81 6.86
N ASN A 337 14.72 -0.29 5.71
CA ASN A 337 15.39 0.78 4.98
C ASN A 337 14.43 1.93 4.64
N ASP A 338 14.99 3.08 4.25
CA ASP A 338 14.24 4.23 3.72
C ASP A 338 14.45 4.30 2.19
N ALA A 339 13.50 3.76 1.44
CA ALA A 339 13.55 3.65 -0.01
C ALA A 339 13.47 5.00 -0.73
N PHE A 340 13.09 6.09 -0.07
CA PHE A 340 13.24 7.43 -0.65
C PHE A 340 14.70 7.91 -0.71
N ARG A 341 15.63 7.19 -0.08
CA ARG A 341 17.06 7.54 -0.03
C ARG A 341 17.96 6.59 -0.84
N ILE A 342 17.38 5.61 -1.56
CA ILE A 342 18.10 4.54 -2.28
C ILE A 342 18.40 4.90 -3.75
#